data_AF-R9LI15-F1
#
_entry.id   AF-R9LI15-F1
#
_cell.length_a   1.000
_cell.length_b   1.000
_cell.length_c   1.000
_cell.angle_alpha   90.00
_cell.angle_beta   90.00
_cell.angle_gamma   90.00
#
_symmetry.space_group_name_H-M   'P 1'
#
loop_
_entity.id
_entity.type
_entity.pdbx_description
1 polymer ?
#
loop_
_entity_poly.entity_id
_entity_poly.type
_entity_poly.pdbx_seq_one_letter_code
_entity_poly.pdbx_strand_id
1 'polypeptide(L)' 'MTDVERRTAAARFAADWKGRGDERQETQAFWLALLQKVYGVDEPEKYVSFELPVKLYQALTEKQ' A
#
# COMPACT_ATOMS: atom_id res chain seq x y z
N MET A 1 2.27 -9.66 16.97
CA MET A 1 1.50 -8.51 17.49
C MET A 1 0.23 -9.01 18.16
N THR A 2 0.01 -8.63 19.40
CA THR A 2 -1.25 -8.80 20.14
C THR A 2 -2.27 -7.74 19.71
N ASP A 3 -3.55 -7.92 20.05
CA ASP A 3 -4.58 -6.94 19.70
C ASP A 3 -4.32 -5.56 20.33
N VAL A 4 -3.77 -5.53 21.55
CA VAL A 4 -3.40 -4.30 22.25
C VAL A 4 -2.28 -3.57 21.51
N GLU A 5 -1.21 -4.27 21.14
CA GLU A 5 -0.09 -3.71 20.37
C GLU A 5 -0.57 -3.16 19.02
N ARG A 6 -1.50 -3.85 18.35
CA ARG A 6 -2.10 -3.40 17.10
C ARG A 6 -2.90 -2.11 17.25
N ARG A 7 -3.72 -2.00 18.29
CA ARG A 7 -4.48 -0.76 18.55
C ARG A 7 -3.56 0.42 18.85
N THR A 8 -2.50 0.20 19.63
CA THR A 8 -1.50 1.22 19.91
C THR A 8 -0.76 1.64 18.64
N ALA A 9 -0.37 0.70 17.78
CA ALA A 9 0.26 0.98 16.50
C ALA A 9 -0.66 1.75 15.56
N ALA A 10 -1.94 1.38 15.49
CA ALA A 10 -2.95 2.10 14.70
C ALA A 10 -3.16 3.54 15.18
N ALA A 11 -3.19 3.78 16.50
CA ALA A 11 -3.32 5.12 17.06
C ALA A 11 -2.11 6.01 16.70
N ARG A 12 -0.89 5.46 16.79
CA ARG A 12 0.34 6.16 16.38
C ARG A 12 0.35 6.44 14.89
N PHE A 13 -0.01 5.45 14.08
CA PHE A 13 -0.15 5.62 12.64
C PHE A 13 -1.11 6.76 12.31
N ALA A 14 -2.31 6.79 12.88
CA ALA A 14 -3.28 7.86 12.65
C ALA A 14 -2.76 9.24 13.07
N ALA A 15 -1.97 9.33 14.14
CA ALA A 15 -1.34 10.57 14.58
C ALA A 15 -0.24 11.04 13.61
N ASP A 16 0.63 10.12 13.17
CA ASP A 16 1.72 10.41 12.23
C ASP A 16 1.21 10.91 10.88
N TRP A 17 0.06 10.37 10.45
CA TRP A 17 -0.60 10.70 9.19
C TRP A 17 -1.60 11.86 9.29
N LYS A 18 -1.78 12.44 10.48
CA LYS A 18 -2.68 13.57 10.67
C LYS A 18 -2.16 14.80 9.91
N GLY A 19 -2.96 15.31 8.97
CA GLY A 19 -2.58 16.46 8.14
C GLY A 19 -1.64 16.11 6.98
N ARG A 20 -1.41 14.81 6.73
CA ARG A 20 -0.78 14.27 5.52
C ARG A 20 -1.85 13.73 4.57
N GLY A 21 -1.50 13.42 3.33
CA GLY A 21 -2.39 12.82 2.34
C GLY A 21 -2.61 13.67 1.10
N ASP A 22 -1.54 14.23 0.51
CA ASP A 22 -1.63 14.64 -0.89
C ASP A 22 -1.85 13.37 -1.74
N GLU A 23 -3.04 13.27 -2.35
CA GLU A 23 -3.66 12.05 -2.91
C GLU A 23 -2.76 11.27 -3.88
N ARG A 24 -1.76 11.92 -4.49
CA ARG A 24 -0.86 11.27 -5.45
C ARG A 24 0.52 10.94 -4.89
N GLN A 25 1.09 11.77 -4.02
CA GLN A 25 2.49 11.61 -3.63
C GLN A 25 2.66 10.61 -2.50
N GLU A 26 1.70 10.55 -1.56
CA GLU A 26 1.88 9.78 -0.33
C GLU A 26 1.15 8.43 -0.34
N THR A 27 0.40 8.10 -1.41
CA THR A 27 -0.41 6.88 -1.50
C THR A 27 0.41 5.60 -1.34
N GLN A 28 1.57 5.48 -1.99
CA GLN A 28 2.42 4.29 -1.84
C GLN A 28 2.99 4.18 -0.41
N ALA A 29 3.50 5.30 0.13
CA ALA A 29 4.06 5.37 1.47
C ALA A 29 3.02 5.04 2.55
N PHE A 30 1.77 5.45 2.35
CA PHE A 30 0.65 5.15 3.24
C PHE A 30 0.42 3.64 3.37
N TRP A 31 0.28 2.95 2.24
CA TRP A 31 -0.01 1.52 2.24
C TRP A 31 1.16 0.69 2.80
N LEU A 32 2.40 1.03 2.44
CA LEU A 32 3.57 0.35 3.00
C LEU A 32 3.67 0.56 4.52
N ALA A 33 3.48 1.80 4.99
CA ALA A 33 3.53 2.11 6.41
C ALA A 33 2.39 1.44 7.20
N LEU A 34 1.19 1.34 6.62
CA LEU A 34 0.05 0.68 7.26
C LEU A 34 0.30 -0.83 7.40
N LEU A 35 0.70 -1.48 6.32
CA LEU A 35 0.94 -2.93 6.28
C LEU A 35 2.09 -3.32 7.22
N GLN A 36 3.18 -2.55 7.22
CA GLN A 36 4.32 -2.84 8.08
C GLN A 36 4.04 -2.49 9.54
N LYS A 37 3.60 -1.26 9.83
CA LYS A 37 3.54 -0.75 11.21
C LYS A 37 2.31 -1.21 11.98
N VAL A 38 1.18 -1.42 11.30
CA VAL A 38 -0.08 -1.81 11.95
C VAL A 38 -0.39 -3.29 11.77
N TYR A 39 -0.08 -3.86 10.61
CA TYR A 39 -0.34 -5.28 10.35
C TYR A 39 0.88 -6.19 10.54
N GLY A 40 2.08 -5.63 10.74
CA GLY A 40 3.30 -6.41 10.98
C GLY A 40 3.75 -7.22 9.77
N VAL A 41 3.46 -6.75 8.55
CA VAL A 41 3.97 -7.36 7.32
C VAL A 41 5.42 -6.91 7.14
N ASP A 42 6.37 -7.85 7.16
CA ASP A 42 7.80 -7.52 7.12
C ASP A 42 8.22 -6.91 5.77
N GLU A 43 7.73 -7.47 4.66
CA GLU A 43 8.10 -7.11 3.29
C GLU A 43 6.84 -6.76 2.44
N PRO A 44 6.09 -5.69 2.80
CA PRO A 44 4.80 -5.37 2.17
C PRO A 44 4.89 -5.12 0.66
N GLU A 45 6.04 -4.66 0.16
CA GLU A 45 6.33 -4.46 -1.26
C GLU A 45 6.30 -5.75 -2.09
N LYS A 46 6.44 -6.93 -1.45
CA LYS A 46 6.29 -8.22 -2.15
C LYS A 46 4.84 -8.60 -2.39
N TYR A 47 3.91 -7.98 -1.65
CA TYR A 47 2.48 -8.34 -1.66
C TYR A 47 1.60 -7.27 -2.28
N VAL A 48 2.12 -6.06 -2.46
CA VAL A 48 1.38 -4.94 -3.02
C VAL A 48 2.07 -4.45 -4.30
N SER A 49 1.30 -4.08 -5.30
CA SER A 49 1.80 -3.47 -6.53
C SER A 49 1.06 -2.17 -6.79
N PHE A 50 1.81 -1.13 -7.13
CA PHE A 50 1.28 0.19 -7.42
C PHE A 50 1.42 0.51 -8.91
N GLU A 51 0.53 1.37 -9.42
CA GLU A 51 0.63 1.92 -10.78
C GLU A 51 0.83 0.86 -11.86
N LEU A 52 0.06 -0.23 -11.76
CA LEU A 52 0.16 -1.32 -12.73
C LEU A 52 -0.10 -0.79 -14.15
N PRO A 53 0.73 -1.18 -15.13
CA PRO A 53 0.52 -0.78 -16.50
C PRO A 53 -0.83 -1.32 -16.99
N VAL A 54 -1.51 -0.53 -17.80
CA VAL A 54 -2.72 -0.98 -18.48
C VAL A 54 -2.36 -2.21 -19.31
N LYS A 55 -3.00 -3.35 -19.01
CA LYS A 55 -2.85 -4.55 -19.81
C LYS A 55 -3.58 -4.32 -21.13
N LEU A 56 -2.86 -3.80 -22.12
CA LEU A 56 -3.27 -3.89 -23.50
C LEU A 56 -3.13 -5.37 -23.87
N TYR A 57 -4.22 -6.13 -23.72
CA TYR A 57 -4.43 -7.32 -24.53
C TYR A 57 -3.99 -7.00 -25.96
N GLN A 58 -2.95 -7.68 -26.45
CA GLN A 58 -2.66 -7.64 -27.87
C GLN A 58 -3.94 -8.10 -28.56
N ALA A 59 -4.65 -7.15 -29.16
CA ALA A 59 -5.69 -7.47 -30.10
C ALA A 59 -5.02 -8.37 -31.14
N LEU A 60 -5.44 -9.64 -31.14
CA LEU A 60 -5.19 -10.63 -32.16
C LEU A 60 -5.22 -9.94 -33.52
N THR A 61 -4.05 -9.69 -34.08
CA THR A 61 -3.90 -9.59 -35.52
C THR A 61 -2.76 -10.53 -35.87
N GLU A 62 -3.13 -11.81 -35.91
CA GLU A 62 -2.68 -12.68 -36.97
C GLU A 62 -2.75 -11.89 -38.27
N LYS A 63 -1.60 -11.59 -38.86
CA LYS A 63 -1.53 -11.37 -40.30
C LYS A 63 -0.66 -12.48 -40.87
N GLN A 64 -1.33 -13.30 -41.66
CA GLN A 64 -0.77 -14.24 -42.63
C GLN A 64 0.17 -13.53 -43.59
#